data_AF-A0A2K8ZWS3-F1
#
_entry.id   AF-A0A2K8ZWS3-F1
#
_cell.length_a   1.000
_cell.length_b   1.000
_cell.length_c   1.000
_cell.angle_alpha   90.00
_cell.angle_beta   90.00
_cell.angle_gamma   90.00
#
_symmetry.space_group_name_H-M   'P 1'
#
loop_
_entity.id
_entity.type
_entity.pdbx_description
1 polymer ?
#
loop_
_entity_poly.entity_id
_entity_poly.type
_entity_poly.pdbx_seq_one_letter_code
_entity_poly.pdbx_strand_id
1 'polypeptide(L)'
;MDKEKLLEKINEEKQDLDEREKHLKDVSYHWAFWGVYLVLAIIYVLRMIKGLDFTYDLVMIMMGQAGFMSFSLYRNGRNRKLNLIFIVISIVLFFVATYLTMGNYEII
;
A
#
# COMPACT_ATOMS: atom_id res chain seq x y z
N MET A 1 6.45 46.99 8.71
CA MET A 1 5.67 45.82 8.29
C MET A 1 5.13 45.19 9.55
N ASP A 2 3.83 45.29 9.81
CA ASP A 2 3.23 44.87 11.07
C ASP A 2 3.45 43.38 11.34
N LYS A 3 3.85 43.09 12.58
CA LYS A 3 4.21 41.75 13.05
C LYS A 3 3.06 40.74 12.85
N GLU A 4 1.83 41.21 12.92
CA GLU A 4 0.61 40.43 12.66
C GLU A 4 0.48 40.01 11.20
N LYS A 5 0.70 40.93 10.24
CA LYS A 5 0.70 40.60 8.80
C LYS A 5 1.79 39.61 8.41
N LEU A 6 2.91 39.63 9.14
CA LEU A 6 4.01 38.68 8.97
C LEU A 6 3.63 37.27 9.49
N LEU A 7 2.95 37.20 10.64
CA LEU A 7 2.44 35.96 11.21
C LEU A 7 1.33 35.33 10.35
N GLU A 8 0.45 36.15 9.79
CA GLU A 8 -0.63 35.70 8.89
C GLU A 8 -0.06 35.05 7.62
N LYS A 9 0.92 35.71 6.97
CA LYS A 9 1.61 35.16 5.79
C LYS A 9 2.32 33.83 6.08
N ILE A 10 2.99 33.72 7.23
CA ILE A 10 3.68 32.48 7.62
C ILE A 10 2.67 31.34 7.87
N ASN A 11 1.48 31.64 8.41
CA ASN A 11 0.44 30.64 8.62
C ASN A 11 -0.21 30.21 7.31
N GLU A 12 -0.47 31.14 6.38
CA GLU A 12 -0.98 30.82 5.04
C GLU A 12 0.02 29.96 4.24
N GLU A 13 1.31 30.33 4.24
CA GLU A 13 2.35 29.54 3.58
C GLU A 13 2.49 28.14 4.19
N LYS A 14 2.36 28.01 5.52
CA LYS A 14 2.35 26.69 6.18
C LYS A 14 1.14 25.85 5.80
N GLN A 15 -0.05 26.44 5.71
CA GLN A 15 -1.25 25.73 5.29
C GLN A 15 -1.13 25.25 3.83
N ASP A 16 -0.64 26.09 2.93
CA ASP A 16 -0.41 25.70 1.53
C ASP A 16 0.63 24.57 1.41
N LEU A 17 1.71 24.63 2.20
CA LEU A 17 2.70 23.55 2.26
C LEU A 17 2.10 22.23 2.76
N ASP A 18 1.29 22.26 3.81
CA ASP A 18 0.59 21.07 4.34
C ASP A 18 -0.39 20.48 3.32
N GLU A 19 -1.13 21.33 2.59
CA GLU A 19 -2.04 20.88 1.54
C GLU A 19 -1.31 20.24 0.36
N ARG A 20 -0.19 20.84 -0.07
CA ARG A 20 0.66 20.28 -1.14
C ARG A 20 1.29 18.97 -0.72
N GLU A 21 1.77 18.85 0.52
CA GLU A 21 2.36 17.61 1.03
C GLU A 21 1.31 16.49 1.11
N LYS A 22 0.09 16.82 1.54
CA LYS A 22 -1.03 15.89 1.56
C LYS A 22 -1.41 15.42 0.15
N HIS A 23 -1.46 16.34 -0.81
CA HIS A 23 -1.74 16.01 -2.21
C HIS A 23 -0.66 15.10 -2.81
N LEU A 24 0.63 15.40 -2.58
CA LEU A 24 1.75 14.58 -3.04
C LEU A 24 1.71 13.16 -2.43
N LYS A 25 1.39 13.05 -1.14
CA LYS A 25 1.22 11.74 -0.47
C LYS A 25 0.08 10.93 -1.09
N ASP A 26 -1.07 11.54 -1.34
CA ASP A 26 -2.21 10.85 -1.96
C ASP A 26 -1.90 10.40 -3.40
N VAL A 27 -1.27 11.26 -4.20
CA VAL A 27 -0.87 10.94 -5.57
C VAL A 27 0.16 9.81 -5.57
N SER A 28 1.21 9.92 -4.75
CA SER A 28 2.23 8.86 -4.62
C SER A 28 1.62 7.54 -4.19
N TYR A 29 0.61 7.56 -3.30
CA TYR A 29 -0.07 6.35 -2.85
C TYR A 29 -0.84 5.68 -3.99
N HIS A 30 -1.54 6.45 -4.82
CA HIS A 30 -2.24 5.93 -5.99
C HIS A 30 -1.28 5.36 -7.03
N TRP A 31 -0.17 6.04 -7.31
CA TRP A 31 0.84 5.53 -8.24
C TRP A 31 1.52 4.27 -7.74
N ALA A 32 1.82 4.17 -6.44
CA ALA A 32 2.35 2.96 -5.84
C ALA A 32 1.36 1.79 -5.98
N PHE A 33 0.07 2.04 -5.76
CA PHE A 33 -0.99 1.05 -5.95
C PHE A 33 -1.02 0.54 -7.39
N TRP A 34 -1.18 1.43 -8.37
CA TRP A 34 -1.22 1.05 -9.79
C TRP A 34 0.06 0.38 -10.26
N GLY A 35 1.22 0.82 -9.77
CA GLY A 35 2.51 0.22 -10.08
C GLY A 35 2.59 -1.24 -9.65
N VAL A 36 2.11 -1.59 -8.47
CA VAL A 36 2.15 -2.99 -8.00
C VAL A 36 1.23 -3.89 -8.81
N TYR A 37 0.01 -3.43 -9.15
CA TYR A 37 -0.88 -4.21 -10.03
C TYR A 37 -0.34 -4.37 -11.44
N LEU A 38 0.32 -3.35 -12.00
CA LEU A 38 0.95 -3.44 -13.30
C LEU A 38 2.07 -4.48 -13.31
N VAL A 39 2.95 -4.45 -12.30
CA VAL A 39 4.02 -5.44 -12.15
C VAL A 39 3.45 -6.85 -11.97
N LEU A 40 2.43 -7.01 -11.13
CA LEU A 40 1.73 -8.29 -10.96
C LEU A 40 1.13 -8.80 -12.26
N ALA A 41 0.48 -7.94 -13.05
CA ALA A 41 -0.10 -8.32 -14.34
C ALA A 41 0.98 -8.80 -15.32
N ILE A 42 2.12 -8.11 -15.39
CA ILE A 42 3.25 -8.50 -16.23
C ILE A 42 3.79 -9.87 -15.79
N ILE A 43 4.05 -10.06 -14.50
CA ILE A 43 4.57 -11.33 -13.97
C ILE A 43 3.57 -12.47 -14.21
N TYR A 44 2.28 -12.22 -14.01
CA TYR A 44 1.22 -13.19 -14.24
C TYR A 44 1.18 -13.64 -15.69
N VAL A 45 1.22 -12.71 -16.65
CA VAL A 45 1.27 -13.03 -18.08
C VAL A 45 2.52 -13.84 -18.43
N LEU A 46 3.69 -13.44 -17.95
CA LEU A 46 4.95 -14.17 -18.20
C LEU A 46 4.93 -15.59 -17.64
N ARG A 47 4.35 -15.78 -16.45
CA ARG A 47 4.22 -17.09 -15.80
C ARG A 47 3.18 -17.97 -16.48
N MET A 48 2.07 -17.39 -16.93
CA MET A 48 1.05 -18.08 -17.72
C MET A 48 1.64 -18.65 -19.03
N ILE A 49 2.44 -17.86 -19.75
CA ILE A 49 3.11 -18.32 -20.98
C ILE A 49 4.06 -19.49 -20.69
N LYS A 50 4.71 -19.50 -19.52
CA LYS A 50 5.64 -20.55 -19.10
C LYS A 50 4.95 -21.77 -18.45
N GLY A 51 3.63 -21.74 -18.25
CA GLY A 51 2.88 -22.82 -17.60
C GLY A 51 3.27 -23.08 -16.14
N LEU A 52 3.87 -22.10 -15.46
CA LEU A 52 4.28 -22.23 -14.06
C LEU A 52 3.14 -21.78 -13.14
N ASP A 53 2.87 -22.56 -12.09
CA ASP A 53 1.94 -22.13 -11.05
C ASP A 53 2.51 -20.91 -10.32
N PHE A 54 1.68 -19.87 -10.22
CA PHE A 54 2.00 -18.58 -9.63
C PHE A 54 0.90 -18.12 -8.66
N THR A 55 -0.04 -19.01 -8.34
CA THR A 55 -1.23 -18.66 -7.56
C THR A 55 -0.85 -18.21 -6.15
N TYR A 56 0.05 -18.94 -5.48
CA TYR A 56 0.48 -18.63 -4.12
C TYR A 56 1.31 -17.35 -4.04
N ASP A 57 2.23 -17.13 -4.99
CA ASP A 57 2.99 -15.89 -5.11
C ASP A 57 2.06 -14.68 -5.26
N LEU A 58 1.03 -14.81 -6.10
CA LEU A 58 0.06 -13.75 -6.36
C LEU A 58 -0.74 -13.43 -5.11
N VAL A 59 -1.24 -14.44 -4.38
CA VAL A 59 -1.92 -14.24 -3.10
C VAL A 59 -0.99 -13.59 -2.08
N MET A 60 0.27 -14.04 -1.99
CA MET A 60 1.27 -13.46 -1.08
C MET A 60 1.44 -11.96 -1.35
N ILE A 61 1.70 -11.57 -2.61
CA ILE A 61 1.91 -10.16 -2.95
C ILE A 61 0.64 -9.34 -2.72
N MET A 62 -0.54 -9.85 -3.10
CA MET A 62 -1.81 -9.17 -2.89
C MET A 62 -2.11 -8.94 -1.41
N MET A 63 -1.85 -9.91 -0.53
CA MET A 63 -2.07 -9.77 0.91
C MET A 63 -1.08 -8.79 1.55
N GLY A 64 0.17 -8.76 1.08
CA GLY A 64 1.14 -7.73 1.51
C GLY A 64 0.66 -6.32 1.18
N GLN A 65 0.14 -6.11 -0.02
CA GLN A 65 -0.44 -4.82 -0.43
C GLN A 65 -1.71 -4.46 0.34
N ALA A 66 -2.63 -5.41 0.50
CA ALA A 66 -3.86 -5.21 1.25
C ALA A 66 -3.56 -4.83 2.71
N GLY A 67 -2.61 -5.50 3.36
CA GLY A 67 -2.16 -5.18 4.71
C GLY A 67 -1.58 -3.76 4.83
N PHE A 68 -0.70 -3.37 3.89
CA PHE A 68 -0.16 -2.01 3.85
C PHE A 68 -1.25 -0.95 3.66
N MET A 69 -2.24 -1.24 2.80
CA MET A 69 -3.34 -0.32 2.54
C MET A 69 -4.29 -0.16 3.73
N SER A 70 -4.65 -1.27 4.36
CA SER A 70 -5.45 -1.23 5.59
C SER A 70 -4.70 -0.53 6.72
N PHE A 71 -3.37 -0.64 6.79
CA PHE A 71 -2.55 0.12 7.75
C PHE A 71 -2.57 1.63 7.49
N SER A 72 -2.42 2.05 6.23
CA SER A 72 -2.54 3.45 5.83
C SER A 72 -3.90 4.04 6.22
N LEU A 73 -4.99 3.32 5.90
CA LEU A 73 -6.35 3.74 6.24
C LEU A 73 -6.61 3.75 7.76
N TYR A 74 -6.05 2.79 8.49
CA TYR A 74 -6.10 2.76 9.96
C TYR A 74 -5.42 4.00 10.57
N ARG A 75 -4.23 4.35 10.08
CA ARG A 75 -3.46 5.51 10.54
C ARG A 75 -4.24 6.81 10.30
N ASN A 76 -4.89 6.93 9.14
CA ASN A 76 -5.70 8.09 8.76
C ASN A 76 -7.06 8.18 9.48
N GLY A 77 -7.39 7.26 10.39
CA GLY A 77 -8.57 7.34 11.25
C GLY A 77 -9.88 6.87 10.62
N ARG A 78 -9.90 6.54 9.33
CA ARG A 78 -11.08 6.02 8.63
C ARG A 78 -11.36 4.59 9.11
N ASN A 79 -12.56 4.31 9.64
CA ASN A 79 -13.03 2.97 10.00
C ASN A 79 -11.99 2.08 10.73
N ARG A 80 -11.31 2.62 11.75
CA ARG A 80 -10.16 1.97 12.42
C ARG A 80 -10.37 0.51 12.82
N LYS A 81 -11.51 0.16 13.42
CA LYS A 81 -11.77 -1.23 13.87
C LYS A 81 -11.78 -2.22 12.71
N LEU A 82 -12.46 -1.85 11.62
CA LEU A 82 -12.59 -2.68 10.43
C LEU A 82 -11.25 -2.79 9.68
N ASN A 83 -10.51 -1.68 9.58
CA ASN A 83 -9.16 -1.70 9.00
C ASN A 83 -8.18 -2.52 9.84
N LEU A 84 -8.29 -2.51 11.18
CA LEU A 84 -7.46 -3.36 12.04
C LEU A 84 -7.72 -4.86 11.77
N ILE A 85 -8.99 -5.25 11.61
CA ILE A 85 -9.35 -6.62 11.26
C ILE A 85 -8.74 -7.00 9.91
N PHE A 86 -8.83 -6.12 8.91
CA PHE A 86 -8.24 -6.36 7.60
C PHE A 86 -6.71 -6.48 7.64
N ILE A 87 -6.03 -5.70 8.48
CA ILE A 87 -4.58 -5.84 8.68
C ILE A 87 -4.27 -7.24 9.22
N VAL A 88 -4.97 -7.68 10.27
CA VAL A 88 -4.73 -8.99 10.88
C VAL A 88 -4.98 -10.12 9.89
N ILE A 89 -6.11 -10.09 9.17
CA ILE A 89 -6.43 -11.08 8.14
C ILE A 89 -5.36 -11.10 7.05
N SER A 90 -4.97 -9.93 6.55
CA SER A 90 -3.97 -9.80 5.49
C SER A 90 -2.62 -10.36 5.92
N ILE A 91 -2.19 -10.10 7.16
CA ILE A 91 -0.93 -10.65 7.71
C ILE A 91 -1.00 -12.18 7.80
N VAL A 92 -2.10 -12.74 8.31
CA VAL A 92 -2.25 -14.20 8.41
C VAL A 92 -2.20 -14.83 7.03
N LEU A 93 -2.97 -14.31 6.07
CA LEU A 93 -3.00 -14.83 4.70
C LEU A 93 -1.65 -14.63 3.99
N PHE A 94 -0.93 -13.54 4.28
CA PHE A 94 0.43 -13.32 3.78
C PHE A 94 1.38 -14.43 4.25
N PHE A 95 1.38 -14.79 5.53
CA PHE A 95 2.23 -15.86 6.05
C PHE A 95 1.86 -17.23 5.50
N VAL A 96 0.56 -17.53 5.39
CA VAL A 96 0.08 -18.78 4.76
C VAL A 96 0.54 -18.87 3.31
N ALA A 97 0.33 -17.80 2.54
CA ALA A 97 0.76 -17.76 1.14
C ALA A 97 2.28 -17.83 0.99
N THR A 98 3.03 -17.18 1.89
CA THR A 98 4.50 -17.28 1.94
C THR A 98 4.94 -18.72 2.16
N TYR A 99 4.35 -19.41 3.14
CA TYR A 99 4.68 -20.81 3.41
C TYR A 99 4.40 -21.72 2.22
N LEU A 100 3.21 -21.58 1.59
CA LEU A 100 2.85 -22.33 0.39
C LEU A 100 3.78 -22.02 -0.79
N THR A 101 4.18 -20.76 -0.94
CA THR A 101 5.14 -20.32 -1.96
C THR A 101 6.50 -20.97 -1.74
N MET A 102 7.01 -20.96 -0.51
CA MET A 102 8.30 -21.59 -0.19
C MET A 102 8.28 -23.10 -0.45
N GLY A 103 7.18 -23.78 -0.13
CA GLY A 103 7.00 -25.20 -0.47
C GLY A 103 6.91 -25.44 -1.98
N ASN A 104 6.21 -24.58 -2.73
CA ASN A 104 6.11 -24.68 -4.20
C ASN A 104 7.45 -24.52 -4.91
N TYR A 105 8.39 -23.78 -4.32
CA TYR A 105 9.75 -23.61 -4.83
C TYR A 105 10.78 -24.53 -4.16
N GLU A 106 10.34 -25.51 -3.36
CA GLU A 106 11.20 -26.48 -2.65
C GLU A 106 12.30 -25.81 -1.79
N ILE A 107 12.01 -24.61 -1.28
CA ILE A 107 12.93 -23.86 -0.41
C ILE A 107 12.94 -24.47 1.01
N ILE A 108 11.80 -25.03 1.43
CA ILE A 108 11.57 -25.70 2.71
C ILE A 108 10.88 -27.04 2.51
#